data_AF-A0A558C1X5-F1
#
_entry.id   AF-A0A558C1X5-F1
#
_cell.length_a   1.000
_cell.length_b   1.000
_cell.length_c   1.000
_cell.angle_alpha   90.00
_cell.angle_beta   90.00
_cell.angle_gamma   90.00
#
_symmetry.space_group_name_H-M   'P 1'
#
loop_
_entity.id
_entity.type
_entity.pdbx_description
1 polymer ?
#
loop_
_entity_poly.entity_id
_entity_poly.type
_entity_poly.pdbx_seq_one_letter_code
_entity_poly.pdbx_strand_id
1 'polypeptide(L)'
;MPSSTPPYTITHVKLDSTPTMPQLAPPGLGNYVVFWWKEIALGQVFFESTQLITESVYYDAFAAAIAPAVQQYASRHEARQAPWQAWLAARDMDHLGQWLDSILSTSLPLSIPSQVAISVIICTRNRAPQLRRCLQQLRALACVPAEVVVVDNAPTDTSTRDVCQEFAEVVYVKEPRAGLDFARNSGVAATRYPLIAFVDDDVVVHPWLMYRVWETFQDPTVAAMTGLVIALELQAEAQILFERHWSFNRGYVATRYDLAYVQAAVNQAPAVWEIGAGANMAFRKSVFEEVGYFDELLGAGAAGCSDDSEMWYRILLSGHAIQYNPEAIVYHEHRKDLASLKSQLFYYMRGHVVAVLLQQAQQPQTGYAHYLYTKLASYYIELVQNNFPYYRGRARTVWVEIKGAVSGVAFYYRHRKRSHTSLRS
;
A
#
# COMPACT_ATOMS: atom_id res chain seq x y z
N MET A 1 17.31 -4.73 30.52
CA MET A 1 15.91 -5.03 30.11
C MET A 1 15.79 -4.64 28.64
N PRO A 2 15.42 -5.53 27.70
CA PRO A 2 15.17 -5.10 26.33
C PRO A 2 13.94 -4.19 26.38
N SER A 3 14.09 -2.91 26.03
CA SER A 3 12.97 -1.99 25.93
C SER A 3 12.13 -2.39 24.71
N SER A 4 11.16 -3.27 24.91
CA SER A 4 10.15 -3.54 23.90
C SER A 4 9.40 -2.24 23.62
N THR A 5 9.25 -1.86 22.34
CA THR A 5 8.40 -0.74 21.96
C THR A 5 6.98 -1.01 22.47
N PRO A 6 6.37 -0.11 23.26
CA PRO A 6 5.03 -0.33 23.79
C PRO A 6 3.98 -0.36 22.67
N PRO A 7 2.86 -1.07 22.86
CA PRO A 7 1.83 -1.18 21.83
C PRO A 7 1.17 0.17 21.55
N TYR A 8 0.64 0.32 20.34
CA TYR A 8 -0.15 1.49 19.92
C TYR A 8 -1.62 1.12 19.83
N THR A 9 -2.46 1.99 20.38
CA THR A 9 -3.90 1.93 20.15
C THR A 9 -4.23 2.73 18.89
N ILE A 10 -4.89 2.09 17.93
CA ILE A 10 -5.39 2.77 16.74
C ILE A 10 -6.74 3.40 17.06
N THR A 11 -6.88 4.71 16.85
CA THR A 11 -8.11 5.46 17.09
C THR A 11 -8.56 6.13 15.80
N HIS A 12 -9.76 5.79 15.32
CA HIS A 12 -10.39 6.44 14.17
C HIS A 12 -11.30 7.58 14.66
N VAL A 13 -10.96 8.82 14.30
CA VAL A 13 -11.73 10.01 14.67
C VAL A 13 -12.53 10.49 13.47
N LYS A 14 -13.86 10.32 13.53
CA LYS A 14 -14.80 10.86 12.55
C LYS A 14 -15.20 12.28 12.94
N LEU A 15 -14.68 13.28 12.23
CA LEU A 15 -14.82 14.69 12.57
C LEU A 15 -16.26 15.22 12.43
N ASP A 16 -17.09 14.54 11.63
CA ASP A 16 -18.51 14.84 11.45
C ASP A 16 -19.38 14.39 12.62
N SER A 17 -18.94 13.39 13.41
CA SER A 17 -19.69 12.87 14.57
C SER A 17 -18.99 13.13 15.91
N THR A 18 -17.67 13.29 15.89
CA THR A 18 -16.81 13.43 17.07
C THR A 18 -15.97 14.70 16.94
N PRO A 19 -16.54 15.88 17.23
CA PRO A 19 -15.85 17.15 17.04
C PRO A 19 -14.75 17.40 18.09
N THR A 20 -14.79 16.70 19.23
CA THR A 20 -13.86 16.91 20.33
C THR A 20 -12.71 15.89 20.32
N MET A 21 -11.62 16.22 21.01
CA MET A 21 -10.52 15.28 21.28
C MET A 21 -11.08 13.96 21.87
N PRO A 22 -10.75 12.79 21.30
CA PRO A 22 -11.22 11.52 21.81
C PRO A 22 -10.48 11.15 23.09
N GLN A 23 -11.01 10.17 23.83
CA GLN A 23 -10.26 9.53 24.90
C GLN A 23 -9.10 8.73 24.30
N LEU A 24 -7.87 9.18 24.52
CA LEU A 24 -6.65 8.50 24.10
C LEU A 24 -6.21 7.46 25.14
N ALA A 25 -5.36 6.52 24.71
CA ALA A 25 -4.80 5.49 25.57
C ALA A 25 -3.99 6.11 26.73
N PRO A 26 -3.97 5.45 27.91
CA PRO A 26 -3.28 5.94 29.09
C PRO A 26 -1.75 6.04 28.89
N PRO A 27 -1.04 6.81 29.73
CA PRO A 27 0.42 6.91 29.69
C PRO A 27 1.10 5.54 29.68
N GLY A 28 2.13 5.39 28.84
CA GLY A 28 2.83 4.11 28.64
C GLY A 28 2.38 3.33 27.41
N LEU A 29 1.28 3.73 26.74
CA LEU A 29 0.85 3.23 25.43
C LEU A 29 0.96 4.31 24.36
N GLY A 30 1.35 3.92 23.16
CA GLY A 30 1.34 4.83 22.01
C GLY A 30 -0.08 5.04 21.47
N ASN A 31 -0.33 6.16 20.80
CA ASN A 31 -1.60 6.39 20.09
C ASN A 31 -1.33 6.59 18.61
N TYR A 32 -2.04 5.87 17.77
CA TYR A 32 -2.05 6.05 16.32
C TYR A 32 -3.43 6.54 15.90
N VAL A 33 -3.55 7.82 15.62
CA VAL A 33 -4.85 8.47 15.38
C VAL A 33 -5.02 8.69 13.88
N VAL A 34 -6.12 8.23 13.31
CA VAL A 34 -6.49 8.47 11.91
C VAL A 34 -7.72 9.36 11.88
N PHE A 35 -7.64 10.46 11.14
CA PHE A 35 -8.71 11.47 11.03
C PHE A 35 -9.54 11.25 9.78
N TRP A 36 -10.85 11.35 9.94
CA TRP A 36 -11.84 11.08 8.91
C TRP A 36 -12.85 12.20 8.84
N TRP A 37 -13.35 12.48 7.65
CA TRP A 37 -14.62 13.18 7.46
C TRP A 37 -15.60 12.20 6.79
N LYS A 38 -16.61 11.75 7.53
CA LYS A 38 -17.51 10.66 7.13
C LYS A 38 -16.71 9.39 6.80
N GLU A 39 -16.51 9.13 5.51
CA GLU A 39 -15.81 7.96 4.96
C GLU A 39 -14.51 8.34 4.21
N ILE A 40 -14.13 9.61 4.23
CA ILE A 40 -12.90 10.13 3.60
C ILE A 40 -11.82 10.24 4.66
N ALA A 41 -10.71 9.51 4.50
CA ALA A 41 -9.57 9.62 5.39
C ALA A 41 -8.73 10.87 5.03
N LEU A 42 -8.34 11.65 6.03
CA LEU A 42 -7.69 12.95 5.82
C LEU A 42 -6.25 13.02 6.31
N GLY A 43 -5.85 12.17 7.27
CA GLY A 43 -4.53 12.24 7.88
C GLY A 43 -4.33 11.23 9.00
N GLN A 44 -3.08 11.04 9.42
CA GLN A 44 -2.73 10.23 10.58
C GLN A 44 -1.64 10.86 11.44
N VAL A 45 -1.62 10.52 12.73
CA VAL A 45 -0.60 10.97 13.69
C VAL A 45 -0.18 9.80 14.58
N PHE A 46 1.13 9.72 14.84
CA PHE A 46 1.70 8.95 15.94
C PHE A 46 1.95 9.86 17.13
N PHE A 47 1.33 9.55 18.27
CA PHE A 47 1.73 10.11 19.56
C PHE A 47 2.52 9.07 20.34
N GLU A 48 3.70 9.45 20.81
CA GLU A 48 4.61 8.53 21.50
C GLU A 48 4.09 8.17 22.90
N SER A 49 4.36 6.94 23.34
CA SER A 49 3.92 6.45 24.67
C SER A 49 4.41 7.27 25.87
N THR A 50 5.50 8.02 25.67
CA THR A 50 6.12 8.92 26.66
C THR A 50 5.70 10.37 26.49
N GLN A 51 4.92 10.69 25.44
CA GLN A 51 4.50 12.05 25.14
C GLN A 51 3.31 12.44 26.01
N LEU A 52 3.40 13.60 26.67
CA LEU A 52 2.25 14.20 27.30
C LEU A 52 1.37 14.83 26.22
N ILE A 53 0.18 14.28 26.00
CA ILE A 53 -0.77 14.75 24.99
C ILE A 53 -1.75 15.72 25.65
N THR A 54 -1.41 17.00 25.65
CA THR A 54 -2.36 18.07 26.02
C THR A 54 -3.31 18.34 24.84
N GLU A 55 -4.43 19.02 25.09
CA GLU A 55 -5.34 19.41 24.00
C GLU A 55 -4.63 20.22 22.92
N SER A 56 -3.78 21.19 23.30
CA SER A 56 -3.04 21.99 22.31
C SER A 56 -2.17 21.11 21.42
N VAL A 57 -1.38 20.20 22.03
CA VAL A 57 -0.52 19.28 21.28
C VAL A 57 -1.32 18.39 20.34
N TYR A 58 -2.49 17.92 20.79
CA TYR A 58 -3.39 17.13 19.95
C TYR A 58 -3.91 17.93 18.75
N TYR A 59 -4.45 19.14 18.98
CA TYR A 59 -5.04 19.95 17.92
C TYR A 59 -4.00 20.49 16.93
N ASP A 60 -2.78 20.80 17.38
CA ASP A 60 -1.68 21.19 16.49
C ASP A 60 -1.27 20.03 15.56
N ALA A 61 -1.14 18.83 16.12
CA ALA A 61 -0.80 17.63 15.34
C ALA A 61 -1.95 17.22 14.40
N PHE A 62 -3.20 17.34 14.86
CA PHE A 62 -4.39 17.14 14.04
C PHE A 62 -4.38 18.11 12.84
N ALA A 63 -4.22 19.41 13.08
CA ALA A 63 -4.16 20.42 12.02
C ALA A 63 -3.09 20.09 10.97
N ALA A 64 -1.88 19.75 11.42
CA ALA A 64 -0.78 19.37 10.54
C ALA A 64 -1.08 18.11 9.72
N ALA A 65 -1.71 17.11 10.33
CA ALA A 65 -1.99 15.82 9.69
C ALA A 65 -3.02 15.91 8.57
N ILE A 66 -4.09 16.69 8.74
CA ILE A 66 -5.14 16.82 7.72
C ILE A 66 -4.86 17.88 6.67
N ALA A 67 -3.92 18.81 6.94
CA ALA A 67 -3.65 19.94 6.08
C ALA A 67 -3.40 19.55 4.61
N PRO A 68 -2.57 18.54 4.26
CA PRO A 68 -2.31 18.21 2.87
C PRO A 68 -3.56 17.76 2.11
N ALA A 69 -4.38 16.89 2.71
CA ALA A 69 -5.61 16.39 2.09
C ALA A 69 -6.63 17.53 1.95
N VAL A 70 -6.85 18.29 3.02
CA VAL A 70 -7.79 19.42 3.05
C VAL A 70 -7.41 20.49 2.03
N GLN A 71 -6.12 20.83 1.89
CA GLN A 71 -5.66 21.75 0.85
C GLN A 71 -5.95 21.25 -0.56
N GLN A 72 -5.76 19.95 -0.82
CA GLN A 72 -6.08 19.39 -2.13
C GLN A 72 -7.57 19.49 -2.43
N TYR A 73 -8.45 19.09 -1.52
CA TYR A 73 -9.89 19.20 -1.73
C TYR A 73 -10.35 20.64 -1.87
N ALA A 74 -9.84 21.53 -1.01
CA ALA A 74 -10.13 22.97 -1.09
C ALA A 74 -9.69 23.57 -2.42
N SER A 75 -8.59 23.12 -3.03
CA SER A 75 -8.12 23.64 -4.34
C SER A 75 -9.00 23.25 -5.54
N ARG A 76 -9.80 22.17 -5.41
CA ARG A 76 -10.70 21.69 -6.47
C ARG A 76 -12.01 22.46 -6.53
N HIS A 77 -12.40 23.03 -5.40
CA HIS A 77 -13.57 23.88 -5.29
C HIS A 77 -13.08 25.32 -5.26
N GLU A 78 -13.78 26.27 -5.88
CA GLU A 78 -13.49 27.70 -5.70
C GLU A 78 -13.74 28.18 -4.24
N ALA A 79 -13.87 27.23 -3.29
CA ALA A 79 -13.86 27.40 -1.86
C ALA A 79 -12.56 28.11 -1.45
N ARG A 80 -12.70 29.44 -1.49
CA ARG A 80 -11.78 30.47 -1.04
C ARG A 80 -11.04 30.05 0.22
N GLN A 81 -9.80 30.53 0.34
CA GLN A 81 -9.03 30.56 1.58
C GLN A 81 -9.95 30.75 2.79
N ALA A 82 -10.14 29.69 3.56
CA ALA A 82 -10.85 29.73 4.83
C ALA A 82 -9.82 29.67 5.96
N PRO A 83 -10.02 30.39 7.07
CA PRO A 83 -9.13 30.33 8.22
C PRO A 83 -9.41 29.05 9.04
N TRP A 84 -9.50 27.90 8.39
CA TRP A 84 -9.91 26.63 9.02
C TRP A 84 -8.97 26.19 10.14
N GLN A 85 -7.67 26.50 10.01
CA GLN A 85 -6.69 26.28 11.08
C GLN A 85 -6.98 27.17 12.31
N ALA A 86 -7.48 28.39 12.10
CA ALA A 86 -7.87 29.28 13.19
C ALA A 86 -9.16 28.79 13.87
N TRP A 87 -10.13 28.28 13.11
CA TRP A 87 -11.32 27.61 13.69
C TRP A 87 -10.92 26.40 14.51
N LEU A 88 -10.03 25.55 13.99
CA LEU A 88 -9.52 24.40 14.73
C LEU A 88 -8.76 24.80 16.01
N ALA A 89 -7.90 25.82 15.93
CA ALA A 89 -7.21 26.37 17.09
C ALA A 89 -8.17 27.01 18.11
N ALA A 90 -9.28 27.59 17.66
CA ALA A 90 -10.35 28.11 18.51
C ALA A 90 -11.35 27.03 18.97
N ARG A 91 -11.22 25.79 18.48
CA ARG A 91 -12.16 24.67 18.69
C ARG A 91 -13.58 24.97 18.19
N ASP A 92 -13.67 25.80 17.17
CA ASP A 92 -14.90 26.11 16.43
C ASP A 92 -15.18 25.01 15.41
N MET A 93 -15.61 23.85 15.93
CA MET A 93 -15.84 22.65 15.13
C MET A 93 -17.09 22.75 14.26
N ASP A 94 -18.01 23.66 14.57
CA ASP A 94 -19.21 23.91 13.77
C ASP A 94 -18.84 24.57 12.44
N HIS A 95 -18.07 25.67 12.46
CA HIS A 95 -17.61 26.32 11.23
C HIS A 95 -16.63 25.43 10.45
N LEU A 96 -15.73 24.73 11.16
CA LEU A 96 -14.84 23.76 10.52
C LEU A 96 -15.64 22.66 9.82
N GLY A 97 -16.65 22.08 10.49
CA GLY A 97 -17.48 21.02 9.94
C GLY A 97 -18.29 21.49 8.72
N GLN A 98 -18.93 22.65 8.79
CA GLN A 98 -19.66 23.22 7.64
C GLN A 98 -18.75 23.45 6.44
N TRP A 99 -17.54 23.94 6.68
CA TRP A 99 -16.57 24.16 5.61
C TRP A 99 -16.01 22.85 5.04
N LEU A 100 -15.66 21.88 5.89
CA LEU A 100 -15.25 20.54 5.45
C LEU A 100 -16.36 19.87 4.62
N ASP A 101 -17.62 20.00 5.03
CA ASP A 101 -18.77 19.51 4.26
C ASP A 101 -18.81 20.12 2.86
N SER A 102 -18.56 21.43 2.75
CA SER A 102 -18.60 22.15 1.47
C SER A 102 -17.53 21.71 0.45
N ILE A 103 -16.38 21.21 0.91
CA ILE A 103 -15.26 20.81 0.04
C ILE A 103 -15.12 19.29 -0.12
N LEU A 104 -15.63 18.49 0.83
CA LEU A 104 -15.48 17.03 0.83
C LEU A 104 -16.75 16.29 0.39
N SER A 105 -17.93 16.88 0.56
CA SER A 105 -19.18 16.16 0.21
C SER A 105 -19.34 15.91 -1.28
N THR A 106 -18.61 16.64 -2.13
CA THR A 106 -18.53 16.41 -3.58
C THR A 106 -17.81 15.12 -3.95
N SER A 107 -16.94 14.61 -3.07
CA SER A 107 -16.31 13.29 -3.23
C SER A 107 -17.20 12.15 -2.75
N LEU A 108 -18.24 12.40 -1.97
CA LEU A 108 -19.14 11.35 -1.50
C LEU A 108 -20.03 10.89 -2.66
N PRO A 109 -20.18 9.58 -2.89
CA PRO A 109 -21.03 9.10 -3.96
C PRO A 109 -22.50 9.43 -3.70
N LEU A 110 -23.16 10.09 -4.67
CA LEU A 110 -24.61 10.30 -4.64
C LEU A 110 -25.39 8.97 -4.73
N SER A 111 -24.82 8.01 -5.46
CA SER A 111 -25.33 6.65 -5.61
C SER A 111 -24.18 5.68 -5.78
N ILE A 112 -24.25 4.53 -5.13
CA ILE A 112 -23.27 3.46 -5.28
C ILE A 112 -23.95 2.33 -6.07
N PRO A 113 -23.41 1.91 -7.24
CA PRO A 113 -23.92 0.74 -7.95
C PRO A 113 -23.75 -0.51 -7.07
N SER A 114 -24.73 -1.42 -7.13
CA SER A 114 -24.65 -2.67 -6.35
C SER A 114 -23.53 -3.60 -6.83
N GLN A 115 -23.09 -3.45 -8.08
CA GLN A 115 -22.05 -4.25 -8.71
C GLN A 115 -21.28 -3.45 -9.76
N VAL A 116 -19.97 -3.72 -9.88
CA VAL A 116 -19.09 -3.08 -10.88
C VAL A 116 -18.30 -4.11 -11.68
N ALA A 117 -17.98 -3.79 -12.94
CA ALA A 117 -17.28 -4.65 -13.89
C ALA A 117 -15.78 -4.78 -13.59
N ILE A 118 -15.45 -5.34 -12.43
CA ILE A 118 -14.09 -5.61 -11.94
C ILE A 118 -13.95 -7.12 -11.67
N SER A 119 -12.81 -7.68 -12.07
CA SER A 119 -12.34 -8.99 -11.60
C SER A 119 -11.38 -8.78 -10.44
N VAL A 120 -11.72 -9.27 -9.25
CA VAL A 120 -10.81 -9.26 -8.10
C VAL A 120 -9.98 -10.54 -8.11
N ILE A 121 -8.66 -10.43 -8.05
CA ILE A 121 -7.74 -11.55 -7.92
C ILE A 121 -7.25 -11.61 -6.48
N ILE A 122 -7.38 -12.78 -5.85
CA ILE A 122 -6.82 -13.10 -4.53
C ILE A 122 -5.82 -14.23 -4.71
N CYS A 123 -4.54 -13.94 -4.50
CA CYS A 123 -3.49 -14.95 -4.50
C CYS A 123 -3.27 -15.46 -3.07
N THR A 124 -3.38 -16.76 -2.86
CA THR A 124 -3.24 -17.34 -1.52
C THR A 124 -2.46 -18.65 -1.56
N ARG A 125 -1.89 -19.03 -0.42
CA ARG A 125 -1.18 -20.31 -0.25
C ARG A 125 -1.31 -20.80 1.18
N ASN A 126 -2.09 -21.87 1.37
CA ASN A 126 -2.30 -22.53 2.67
C ASN A 126 -2.79 -21.56 3.77
N ARG A 127 -3.68 -20.62 3.43
CA ARG A 127 -4.26 -19.61 4.34
C ARG A 127 -5.79 -19.62 4.30
N ALA A 128 -6.38 -20.82 4.29
CA ALA A 128 -7.84 -21.00 4.21
C ALA A 128 -8.66 -20.14 5.19
N PRO A 129 -8.25 -19.94 6.48
CA PRO A 129 -9.00 -19.06 7.38
C PRO A 129 -9.00 -17.59 6.94
N GLN A 130 -7.86 -17.06 6.49
CA GLN A 130 -7.71 -15.70 5.98
C GLN A 130 -8.55 -15.50 4.72
N LEU A 131 -8.42 -16.44 3.76
CA LEU A 131 -9.19 -16.42 2.53
C LEU A 131 -10.70 -16.38 2.82
N ARG A 132 -11.20 -17.25 3.71
CA ARG A 132 -12.63 -17.28 4.05
C ARG A 132 -13.11 -15.92 4.57
N ARG A 133 -12.34 -15.26 5.43
CA ARG A 133 -12.68 -13.91 5.93
C ARG A 133 -12.70 -12.89 4.80
N CYS A 134 -11.67 -12.89 3.94
CA CYS A 134 -11.60 -11.97 2.81
C CYS A 134 -12.80 -12.14 1.86
N LEU A 135 -13.18 -13.38 1.51
CA LEU A 135 -14.35 -13.66 0.67
C LEU A 135 -15.67 -13.24 1.32
N GLN A 136 -15.84 -13.46 2.63
CA GLN A 136 -17.02 -12.99 3.37
C GLN A 136 -17.13 -11.46 3.34
N GLN A 137 -16.01 -10.74 3.45
CA GLN A 137 -15.99 -9.28 3.40
C GLN A 137 -16.36 -8.77 2.00
N LEU A 138 -15.79 -9.36 0.94
CA LEU A 138 -16.11 -8.97 -0.43
C LEU A 138 -17.58 -9.20 -0.78
N ARG A 139 -18.18 -10.33 -0.33
CA ARG A 139 -19.61 -10.62 -0.50
C ARG A 139 -20.51 -9.62 0.24
N ALA A 140 -20.05 -9.07 1.36
CA ALA A 140 -20.82 -8.15 2.20
C ALA A 140 -20.75 -6.68 1.73
N LEU A 141 -19.98 -6.37 0.69
CA LEU A 141 -19.89 -5.01 0.17
C LEU A 141 -21.22 -4.56 -0.44
N ALA A 142 -21.56 -3.28 -0.26
CA ALA A 142 -22.70 -2.67 -0.94
C ALA A 142 -22.49 -2.61 -2.47
N CYS A 143 -21.23 -2.48 -2.90
CA CYS A 143 -20.79 -2.58 -4.28
C CYS A 143 -19.86 -3.77 -4.42
N VAL A 144 -20.35 -4.88 -5.00
CA VAL A 144 -19.54 -6.09 -5.17
C VAL A 144 -18.79 -6.09 -6.52
N PRO A 145 -17.64 -6.78 -6.64
CA PRO A 145 -17.04 -7.01 -7.95
C PRO A 145 -17.92 -7.94 -8.81
N ALA A 146 -17.68 -7.94 -10.12
CA ALA A 146 -18.39 -8.82 -11.04
C ALA A 146 -17.83 -10.26 -11.04
N GLU A 147 -16.57 -10.41 -10.64
CA GLU A 147 -15.89 -11.69 -10.56
C GLU A 147 -14.87 -11.66 -9.42
N VAL A 148 -14.73 -12.79 -8.72
CA VAL A 148 -13.64 -13.05 -7.79
C VAL A 148 -12.89 -14.28 -8.27
N VAL A 149 -11.61 -14.14 -8.58
CA VAL A 149 -10.70 -15.21 -8.95
C VAL A 149 -9.77 -15.50 -7.78
N VAL A 150 -9.84 -16.70 -7.22
CA VAL A 150 -8.91 -17.15 -6.19
C VAL A 150 -7.86 -18.03 -6.84
N VAL A 151 -6.59 -17.61 -6.71
CA VAL A 151 -5.45 -18.37 -7.20
C VAL A 151 -4.77 -19.07 -6.02
N ASP A 152 -4.93 -20.39 -5.96
CA ASP A 152 -4.28 -21.26 -4.99
C ASP A 152 -2.86 -21.59 -5.47
N ASN A 153 -1.86 -20.96 -4.84
CA ASN A 153 -0.48 -20.99 -5.29
C ASN A 153 0.33 -22.12 -4.63
N ALA A 154 0.74 -23.10 -5.43
CA ALA A 154 1.47 -24.29 -5.00
C ALA A 154 0.92 -24.90 -3.68
N PRO A 155 -0.39 -25.25 -3.66
CA PRO A 155 -1.04 -25.77 -2.46
C PRO A 155 -0.40 -27.07 -2.00
N THR A 156 -0.33 -27.24 -0.68
CA THR A 156 0.13 -28.49 -0.05
C THR A 156 -1.02 -29.35 0.47
N ASP A 157 -2.25 -28.83 0.47
CA ASP A 157 -3.48 -29.50 0.88
C ASP A 157 -4.68 -28.99 0.04
N THR A 158 -5.91 -29.37 0.40
CA THR A 158 -7.14 -28.97 -0.31
C THR A 158 -7.87 -27.78 0.33
N SER A 159 -7.37 -27.25 1.45
CA SER A 159 -8.14 -26.33 2.30
C SER A 159 -8.57 -25.04 1.58
N THR A 160 -7.73 -24.50 0.69
CA THR A 160 -8.07 -23.33 -0.15
C THR A 160 -9.24 -23.66 -1.09
N ARG A 161 -9.18 -24.81 -1.77
CA ARG A 161 -10.23 -25.27 -2.68
C ARG A 161 -11.55 -25.46 -1.91
N ASP A 162 -11.48 -26.08 -0.73
CA ASP A 162 -12.66 -26.36 0.09
C ASP A 162 -13.36 -25.05 0.50
N VAL A 163 -12.58 -24.01 0.86
CA VAL A 163 -13.12 -22.66 1.10
C VAL A 163 -13.79 -22.11 -0.15
N CYS A 164 -13.14 -22.18 -1.32
CA CYS A 164 -13.70 -21.61 -2.55
C CYS A 164 -15.06 -22.23 -2.92
N GLN A 165 -15.28 -23.51 -2.61
CA GLN A 165 -16.57 -24.19 -2.86
C GLN A 165 -17.73 -23.64 -2.01
N GLU A 166 -17.45 -22.93 -0.91
CA GLU A 166 -18.45 -22.23 -0.10
C GLU A 166 -18.98 -20.94 -0.80
N PHE A 167 -18.34 -20.51 -1.90
CA PHE A 167 -18.63 -19.26 -2.61
C PHE A 167 -18.90 -19.50 -4.10
N ALA A 168 -20.18 -19.52 -4.50
CA ALA A 168 -20.60 -19.80 -5.87
C ALA A 168 -20.11 -18.78 -6.91
N GLU A 169 -19.82 -17.55 -6.46
CA GLU A 169 -19.29 -16.46 -7.27
C GLU A 169 -17.77 -16.53 -7.51
N VAL A 170 -17.06 -17.46 -6.85
CA VAL A 170 -15.60 -17.58 -6.91
C VAL A 170 -15.16 -18.52 -8.03
N VAL A 171 -14.24 -18.03 -8.86
CA VAL A 171 -13.49 -18.83 -9.83
C VAL A 171 -12.20 -19.32 -9.16
N TYR A 172 -12.10 -20.62 -8.95
CA TYR A 172 -10.90 -21.25 -8.40
C TYR A 172 -9.88 -21.56 -9.50
N VAL A 173 -8.65 -21.10 -9.33
CA VAL A 173 -7.51 -21.36 -10.21
C VAL A 173 -6.38 -21.99 -9.39
N LYS A 174 -5.81 -23.10 -9.87
CA LYS A 174 -4.63 -23.71 -9.26
C LYS A 174 -3.38 -23.33 -10.04
N GLU A 175 -2.43 -22.67 -9.41
CA GLU A 175 -1.09 -22.44 -9.97
C GLU A 175 -0.10 -23.42 -9.31
N PRO A 176 0.44 -24.41 -10.03
CA PRO A 176 1.33 -25.41 -9.42
C PRO A 176 2.73 -24.88 -9.05
N ARG A 177 3.19 -23.77 -9.65
CA ARG A 177 4.53 -23.21 -9.41
C ARG A 177 4.49 -22.24 -8.24
N ALA A 178 5.35 -22.45 -7.25
CA ALA A 178 5.44 -21.55 -6.10
C ALA A 178 6.00 -20.18 -6.52
N GLY A 179 5.29 -19.11 -6.17
CA GLY A 179 5.68 -17.73 -6.43
C GLY A 179 4.46 -16.84 -6.65
N LEU A 180 4.48 -15.66 -6.03
CA LEU A 180 3.36 -14.71 -6.07
C LEU A 180 3.05 -14.26 -7.50
N ASP A 181 4.07 -13.98 -8.29
CA ASP A 181 3.84 -13.46 -9.64
C ASP A 181 3.42 -14.55 -10.64
N PHE A 182 3.79 -15.82 -10.41
CA PHE A 182 3.15 -16.93 -11.11
C PHE A 182 1.64 -16.95 -10.83
N ALA A 183 1.26 -16.77 -9.55
CA ALA A 183 -0.14 -16.74 -9.15
C ALA A 183 -0.89 -15.53 -9.74
N ARG A 184 -0.29 -14.33 -9.67
CA ARG A 184 -0.89 -13.12 -10.24
C ARG A 184 -1.09 -13.25 -11.74
N ASN A 185 -0.08 -13.75 -12.47
CA ASN A 185 -0.17 -13.93 -13.92
C ASN A 185 -1.25 -14.95 -14.30
N SER A 186 -1.32 -16.08 -13.58
CA SER A 186 -2.40 -17.07 -13.74
C SER A 186 -3.78 -16.48 -13.42
N GLY A 187 -3.87 -15.60 -12.41
CA GLY A 187 -5.07 -14.85 -12.07
C GLY A 187 -5.50 -13.93 -13.21
N VAL A 188 -4.60 -13.09 -13.72
CA VAL A 188 -4.86 -12.15 -14.83
C VAL A 188 -5.39 -12.89 -16.05
N ALA A 189 -4.77 -14.03 -16.41
CA ALA A 189 -5.21 -14.86 -17.53
C ALA A 189 -6.63 -15.43 -17.34
N ALA A 190 -7.04 -15.72 -16.11
CA ALA A 190 -8.35 -16.28 -15.79
C ALA A 190 -9.48 -15.24 -15.66
N THR A 191 -9.16 -13.95 -15.50
CA THR A 191 -10.17 -12.88 -15.38
C THR A 191 -10.95 -12.67 -16.67
N ARG A 192 -12.20 -12.20 -16.56
CA ARG A 192 -13.08 -11.91 -17.71
C ARG A 192 -13.35 -10.42 -17.93
N TYR A 193 -13.24 -9.60 -16.89
CA TYR A 193 -13.62 -8.19 -16.96
C TYR A 193 -12.44 -7.28 -17.34
N PRO A 194 -12.71 -6.11 -17.95
CA PRO A 194 -11.68 -5.18 -18.41
C PRO A 194 -10.90 -4.49 -17.30
N LEU A 195 -11.38 -4.52 -16.05
CA LEU A 195 -10.67 -4.02 -14.88
C LEU A 195 -10.29 -5.19 -13.97
N ILE A 196 -9.06 -5.16 -13.47
CA ILE A 196 -8.50 -6.15 -12.57
C ILE A 196 -8.10 -5.45 -11.28
N ALA A 197 -8.52 -5.96 -10.12
CA ALA A 197 -8.04 -5.49 -8.81
C ALA A 197 -7.36 -6.64 -8.08
N PHE A 198 -6.26 -6.34 -7.39
CA PHE A 198 -5.59 -7.28 -6.50
C PHE A 198 -5.95 -6.97 -5.06
N VAL A 199 -6.39 -7.99 -4.32
CA VAL A 199 -6.71 -7.92 -2.90
C VAL A 199 -6.02 -9.08 -2.20
N ASP A 200 -5.22 -8.79 -1.19
CA ASP A 200 -4.53 -9.83 -0.42
C ASP A 200 -5.50 -10.54 0.55
N ASP A 201 -5.15 -11.75 1.00
CA ASP A 201 -5.99 -12.49 1.96
C ASP A 201 -5.86 -11.99 3.41
N ASP A 202 -4.86 -11.16 3.69
CA ASP A 202 -4.55 -10.57 4.99
C ASP A 202 -4.87 -9.06 5.06
N VAL A 203 -5.77 -8.57 4.19
CA VAL A 203 -6.35 -7.23 4.29
C VAL A 203 -7.83 -7.26 4.68
N VAL A 204 -8.26 -6.20 5.36
CA VAL A 204 -9.67 -5.84 5.57
C VAL A 204 -10.02 -4.72 4.60
N VAL A 205 -11.07 -4.91 3.80
CA VAL A 205 -11.46 -3.94 2.77
C VAL A 205 -12.41 -2.87 3.32
N HIS A 206 -12.24 -1.61 2.89
CA HIS A 206 -13.21 -0.56 3.17
C HIS A 206 -14.52 -0.80 2.40
N PRO A 207 -15.71 -0.45 2.95
CA PRO A 207 -17.00 -0.68 2.28
C PRO A 207 -17.12 -0.08 0.87
N TRP A 208 -16.36 0.98 0.58
CA TRP A 208 -16.36 1.66 -0.72
C TRP A 208 -15.22 1.24 -1.65
N LEU A 209 -14.38 0.27 -1.27
CA LEU A 209 -13.18 -0.08 -2.04
C LEU A 209 -13.49 -0.35 -3.52
N MET A 210 -14.43 -1.26 -3.81
CA MET A 210 -14.76 -1.63 -5.19
C MET A 210 -15.34 -0.47 -6.00
N TYR A 211 -16.19 0.35 -5.37
CA TYR A 211 -16.72 1.56 -5.99
C TYR A 211 -15.60 2.54 -6.35
N ARG A 212 -14.67 2.81 -5.42
CA ARG A 212 -13.56 3.77 -5.63
C ARG A 212 -12.55 3.28 -6.65
N VAL A 213 -12.29 1.98 -6.70
CA VAL A 213 -11.49 1.38 -7.78
C VAL A 213 -12.18 1.62 -9.12
N TRP A 214 -13.46 1.26 -9.26
CA TRP A 214 -14.22 1.44 -10.50
C TRP A 214 -14.31 2.91 -10.93
N GLU A 215 -14.60 3.80 -9.99
CA GLU A 215 -14.70 5.25 -10.20
C GLU A 215 -13.39 5.83 -10.73
N THR A 216 -12.24 5.37 -10.21
CA THR A 216 -10.92 5.82 -10.68
C THR A 216 -10.71 5.55 -12.17
N PHE A 217 -11.20 4.40 -12.67
CA PHE A 217 -11.11 4.03 -14.08
C PHE A 217 -12.19 4.64 -14.97
N GLN A 218 -13.05 5.51 -14.44
CA GLN A 218 -13.89 6.36 -15.29
C GLN A 218 -13.05 7.41 -16.04
N ASP A 219 -11.86 7.74 -15.55
CA ASP A 219 -10.85 8.41 -16.35
C ASP A 219 -10.22 7.40 -17.35
N PRO A 220 -10.49 7.52 -18.66
CA PRO A 220 -9.95 6.60 -19.67
C PRO A 220 -8.42 6.65 -19.77
N THR A 221 -7.79 7.70 -19.26
CA THR A 221 -6.33 7.90 -19.32
C THR A 221 -5.56 7.21 -18.20
N VAL A 222 -6.26 6.69 -17.18
CA VAL A 222 -5.66 5.95 -16.08
C VAL A 222 -5.55 4.47 -16.44
N ALA A 223 -4.33 3.94 -16.42
CA ALA A 223 -4.02 2.57 -16.79
C ALA A 223 -3.88 1.67 -15.56
N ALA A 224 -3.41 2.22 -14.45
CA ALA A 224 -3.35 1.55 -13.16
C ALA A 224 -3.73 2.48 -12.03
N MET A 225 -4.07 1.89 -10.89
CA MET A 225 -4.45 2.59 -9.68
C MET A 225 -3.78 1.93 -8.48
N THR A 226 -3.40 2.75 -7.52
CA THR A 226 -2.98 2.34 -6.18
C THR A 226 -3.85 3.04 -5.15
N GLY A 227 -4.03 2.44 -3.97
CA GLY A 227 -4.88 3.00 -2.92
C GLY A 227 -4.21 3.11 -1.56
N LEU A 228 -4.91 3.75 -0.62
CA LEU A 228 -4.44 3.93 0.75
C LEU A 228 -4.42 2.59 1.48
N VAL A 229 -3.33 2.36 2.22
CA VAL A 229 -3.19 1.22 3.11
C VAL A 229 -2.96 1.72 4.52
N ILE A 230 -3.83 1.33 5.45
CA ILE A 230 -3.76 1.71 6.87
C ILE A 230 -3.39 0.45 7.68
N ALA A 231 -2.56 0.58 8.71
CA ALA A 231 -2.32 -0.54 9.63
C ALA A 231 -3.63 -1.01 10.27
N LEU A 232 -3.91 -2.32 10.25
CA LEU A 232 -5.07 -2.89 10.93
C LEU A 232 -4.90 -2.89 12.46
N GLU A 233 -3.67 -3.14 12.93
CA GLU A 233 -3.33 -3.19 14.35
C GLU A 233 -1.83 -2.95 14.57
N LEU A 234 -1.49 -2.43 15.75
CA LEU A 234 -0.12 -2.10 16.17
C LEU A 234 0.15 -2.59 17.60
N GLN A 235 -0.20 -3.83 17.89
CA GLN A 235 -0.10 -4.44 19.23
C GLN A 235 1.27 -5.08 19.51
N ALA A 236 2.12 -5.25 18.49
CA ALA A 236 3.44 -5.83 18.63
C ALA A 236 4.55 -4.93 18.08
N GLU A 237 5.74 -5.03 18.68
CA GLU A 237 6.93 -4.25 18.26
C GLU A 237 7.22 -4.40 16.75
N ALA A 238 7.07 -5.60 16.20
CA ALA A 238 7.29 -5.84 14.77
C ALA A 238 6.34 -5.03 13.89
N GLN A 239 5.06 -4.94 14.26
CA GLN A 239 4.05 -4.17 13.52
C GLN A 239 4.36 -2.67 13.56
N ILE A 240 4.78 -2.17 14.72
CA ILE A 240 5.13 -0.75 14.91
C ILE A 240 6.39 -0.39 14.12
N LEU A 241 7.42 -1.25 14.16
CA LEU A 241 8.63 -1.04 13.37
C LEU A 241 8.31 -1.04 11.88
N PHE A 242 7.46 -1.97 11.41
CA PHE A 242 7.01 -2.01 10.03
C PHE A 242 6.30 -0.72 9.64
N GLU A 243 5.24 -0.35 10.36
CA GLU A 243 4.41 0.81 10.04
C GLU A 243 5.19 2.14 10.10
N ARG A 244 6.23 2.26 10.94
CA ARG A 244 6.99 3.52 11.01
C ARG A 244 8.03 3.70 9.91
N HIS A 245 8.49 2.62 9.31
CA HIS A 245 9.72 2.65 8.51
C HIS A 245 9.60 1.94 7.16
N TRP A 246 8.56 1.13 6.96
CA TRP A 246 8.23 0.43 5.72
C TRP A 246 6.72 0.44 5.46
N SER A 247 6.00 1.46 5.94
CA SER A 247 4.55 1.57 5.75
C SER A 247 4.18 1.45 4.28
N PHE A 248 3.01 0.86 4.05
CA PHE A 248 2.33 0.90 2.76
C PHE A 248 1.50 2.18 2.58
N ASN A 249 1.32 2.97 3.64
CA ASN A 249 0.60 4.23 3.57
C ASN A 249 1.41 5.28 2.80
N ARG A 250 0.91 5.73 1.64
CA ARG A 250 1.53 6.77 0.80
C ARG A 250 0.87 8.15 0.98
N GLY A 251 0.18 8.35 2.10
CA GLY A 251 -0.45 9.61 2.48
C GLY A 251 -1.88 9.78 1.95
N TYR A 252 -2.45 10.94 2.22
CA TYR A 252 -3.88 11.21 2.06
C TYR A 252 -4.22 12.14 0.89
N VAL A 253 -3.25 12.30 -0.03
CA VAL A 253 -3.34 13.21 -1.17
C VAL A 253 -3.35 12.39 -2.45
N ALA A 254 -4.42 12.53 -3.24
CA ALA A 254 -4.53 11.89 -4.54
C ALA A 254 -3.42 12.39 -5.47
N THR A 255 -2.66 11.48 -6.06
CA THR A 255 -1.49 11.85 -6.87
C THR A 255 -1.54 11.09 -8.19
N ARG A 256 -1.35 11.82 -9.29
CA ARG A 256 -1.21 11.23 -10.62
C ARG A 256 0.28 11.11 -10.95
N TYR A 257 0.68 9.92 -11.37
CA TYR A 257 2.01 9.63 -11.88
C TYR A 257 1.91 9.30 -13.36
N ASP A 258 2.78 9.89 -14.18
CA ASP A 258 2.86 9.64 -15.61
C ASP A 258 4.33 9.64 -16.06
N LEU A 259 4.56 9.67 -17.37
CA LEU A 259 5.91 9.72 -17.91
C LEU A 259 6.72 10.93 -17.38
N ALA A 260 6.08 12.07 -17.09
CA ALA A 260 6.77 13.25 -16.57
C ALA A 260 7.36 13.00 -15.18
N TYR A 261 6.71 12.19 -14.35
CA TYR A 261 7.25 11.76 -13.05
C TYR A 261 8.58 11.02 -13.21
N VAL A 262 8.66 10.08 -14.18
CA VAL A 262 9.89 9.35 -14.48
C VAL A 262 10.96 10.29 -15.05
N GLN A 263 10.56 11.19 -15.97
CA GLN A 263 11.47 12.14 -16.62
C GLN A 263 12.06 13.18 -15.64
N ALA A 264 11.28 13.62 -14.65
CA ALA A 264 11.74 14.55 -13.62
C ALA A 264 12.83 13.96 -12.71
N ALA A 265 12.88 12.63 -12.59
CA ALA A 265 13.85 11.90 -11.76
C ALA A 265 14.95 11.19 -12.56
N VAL A 266 15.15 11.57 -13.83
CA VAL A 266 16.26 11.06 -14.66
C VAL A 266 17.60 11.32 -13.96
N ASN A 267 18.51 10.35 -14.03
CA ASN A 267 19.77 10.28 -13.27
C ASN A 267 19.63 10.23 -11.73
N GLN A 268 18.42 10.27 -11.17
CA GLN A 268 18.19 10.27 -9.72
C GLN A 268 17.51 9.01 -9.18
N ALA A 269 17.16 8.07 -10.08
CA ALA A 269 16.33 6.90 -9.83
C ALA A 269 14.89 7.28 -9.43
N PRO A 270 13.90 7.21 -10.34
CA PRO A 270 12.51 7.48 -9.98
C PRO A 270 12.05 6.51 -8.88
N ALA A 271 11.51 7.06 -7.80
CA ALA A 271 11.09 6.29 -6.63
C ALA A 271 9.73 5.63 -6.84
N VAL A 272 9.60 4.80 -7.88
CA VAL A 272 8.34 4.13 -8.25
C VAL A 272 7.76 3.26 -7.13
N TRP A 273 8.58 2.80 -6.18
CA TRP A 273 8.12 2.11 -4.97
C TRP A 273 7.29 3.00 -4.03
N GLU A 274 7.32 4.32 -4.20
CA GLU A 274 6.51 5.28 -3.44
C GLU A 274 5.10 5.50 -4.03
N ILE A 275 4.80 4.94 -5.21
CA ILE A 275 3.50 5.12 -5.90
C ILE A 275 2.36 4.41 -5.15
N GLY A 276 2.65 3.33 -4.42
CA GLY A 276 1.65 2.57 -3.69
C GLY A 276 2.22 1.31 -3.07
N ALA A 277 1.34 0.32 -2.88
CA ALA A 277 1.69 -1.03 -2.45
C ALA A 277 0.81 -2.06 -3.16
N GLY A 278 1.38 -3.24 -3.46
CA GLY A 278 0.65 -4.34 -4.11
C GLY A 278 -0.57 -4.88 -3.35
N ALA A 279 -0.71 -4.54 -2.06
CA ALA A 279 -1.87 -4.87 -1.24
C ALA A 279 -3.16 -4.10 -1.62
N ASN A 280 -3.03 -3.01 -2.38
CA ASN A 280 -4.15 -2.20 -2.85
C ASN A 280 -3.82 -1.58 -4.21
N MET A 281 -3.99 -2.38 -5.26
CA MET A 281 -3.74 -1.98 -6.63
C MET A 281 -4.76 -2.54 -7.61
N ALA A 282 -4.98 -1.82 -8.70
CA ALA A 282 -5.85 -2.22 -9.78
C ALA A 282 -5.32 -1.75 -11.14
N PHE A 283 -5.76 -2.40 -12.22
CA PHE A 283 -5.25 -2.20 -13.57
C PHE A 283 -6.37 -2.31 -14.59
N ARG A 284 -6.26 -1.56 -15.68
CA ARG A 284 -6.92 -1.96 -16.93
C ARG A 284 -6.27 -3.25 -17.41
N LYS A 285 -7.08 -4.24 -17.75
CA LYS A 285 -6.59 -5.53 -18.24
C LYS A 285 -5.72 -5.38 -19.49
N SER A 286 -6.06 -4.45 -20.38
CA SER A 286 -5.32 -4.16 -21.60
C SER A 286 -3.85 -3.76 -21.37
N VAL A 287 -3.51 -3.25 -20.19
CA VAL A 287 -2.12 -2.88 -19.86
C VAL A 287 -1.21 -4.11 -19.86
N PHE A 288 -1.70 -5.27 -19.44
CA PHE A 288 -0.91 -6.49 -19.44
C PHE A 288 -0.55 -6.97 -20.86
N GLU A 289 -1.38 -6.64 -21.86
CA GLU A 289 -1.08 -6.93 -23.27
C GLU A 289 -0.02 -5.99 -23.84
N GLU A 290 0.05 -4.76 -23.32
CA GLU A 290 0.94 -3.71 -23.82
C GLU A 290 2.33 -3.77 -23.17
N VAL A 291 2.39 -3.84 -21.83
CA VAL A 291 3.66 -3.80 -21.10
C VAL A 291 4.16 -5.18 -20.67
N GLY A 292 3.32 -6.21 -20.79
CA GLY A 292 3.58 -7.57 -20.32
C GLY A 292 3.14 -7.81 -18.87
N TYR A 293 3.22 -9.07 -18.45
CA TYR A 293 2.82 -9.57 -17.13
C TYR A 293 3.80 -9.17 -16.00
N PHE A 294 3.52 -9.58 -14.75
CA PHE A 294 4.47 -9.39 -13.65
C PHE A 294 5.73 -10.25 -13.90
N ASP A 295 6.93 -9.69 -13.64
CA ASP A 295 8.20 -10.41 -13.83
C ASP A 295 8.34 -11.50 -12.75
N GLU A 296 8.31 -12.76 -13.19
CA GLU A 296 8.37 -13.95 -12.33
C GLU A 296 9.71 -14.09 -11.56
N LEU A 297 10.71 -13.25 -11.83
CA LEU A 297 11.91 -13.14 -10.99
C LEU A 297 11.66 -12.38 -9.67
N LEU A 298 10.61 -11.58 -9.60
CA LEU A 298 10.24 -10.75 -8.45
C LEU A 298 9.15 -11.45 -7.60
N GLY A 299 8.66 -10.74 -6.58
CA GLY A 299 7.59 -11.25 -5.72
C GLY A 299 8.00 -12.35 -4.73
N ALA A 300 7.08 -12.64 -3.81
CA ALA A 300 7.29 -13.65 -2.78
C ALA A 300 7.45 -15.04 -3.42
N GLY A 301 8.44 -15.81 -2.98
CA GLY A 301 8.79 -17.11 -3.58
C GLY A 301 9.91 -17.03 -4.63
N ALA A 302 10.29 -15.83 -5.09
CA ALA A 302 11.48 -15.59 -5.90
C ALA A 302 12.43 -14.56 -5.24
N ALA A 303 12.57 -13.35 -5.78
CA ALA A 303 13.43 -12.31 -5.20
C ALA A 303 12.84 -11.69 -3.93
N GLY A 304 11.51 -11.58 -3.80
CA GLY A 304 10.85 -11.23 -2.53
C GLY A 304 9.75 -10.17 -2.61
N CYS A 305 9.94 -9.10 -3.40
CA CYS A 305 8.99 -7.98 -3.55
C CYS A 305 9.31 -7.15 -4.81
N SER A 306 8.71 -5.97 -4.91
CA SER A 306 8.97 -4.91 -5.91
C SER A 306 8.53 -5.25 -7.33
N ASP A 307 7.84 -6.38 -7.50
CA ASP A 307 7.06 -6.76 -8.67
C ASP A 307 6.03 -5.69 -9.07
N ASP A 308 5.33 -5.12 -8.08
CA ASP A 308 4.42 -3.99 -8.22
C ASP A 308 5.13 -2.74 -8.75
N SER A 309 6.22 -2.33 -8.10
CA SER A 309 7.00 -1.15 -8.48
C SER A 309 7.69 -1.29 -9.84
N GLU A 310 8.08 -2.51 -10.22
CA GLU A 310 8.62 -2.82 -11.55
C GLU A 310 7.53 -2.71 -12.62
N MET A 311 6.33 -3.25 -12.35
CA MET A 311 5.17 -3.11 -13.23
C MET A 311 4.80 -1.64 -13.43
N TRP A 312 4.69 -0.85 -12.35
CA TRP A 312 4.39 0.58 -12.45
C TRP A 312 5.44 1.34 -13.27
N TYR A 313 6.72 0.99 -13.11
CA TYR A 313 7.79 1.59 -13.92
C TYR A 313 7.57 1.36 -15.41
N ARG A 314 7.26 0.12 -15.83
CA ARG A 314 6.97 -0.19 -17.24
C ARG A 314 5.74 0.55 -17.76
N ILE A 315 4.68 0.63 -16.97
CA ILE A 315 3.45 1.38 -17.30
C ILE A 315 3.77 2.86 -17.57
N LEU A 316 4.52 3.51 -16.68
CA LEU A 316 4.89 4.92 -16.87
C LEU A 316 5.77 5.12 -18.10
N LEU A 317 6.70 4.19 -18.38
CA LEU A 317 7.54 4.24 -19.59
C LEU A 317 6.75 4.06 -20.90
N SER A 318 5.63 3.32 -20.88
CA SER A 318 4.72 3.23 -22.03
C SER A 318 3.87 4.48 -22.25
N GLY A 319 4.01 5.52 -21.42
CA GLY A 319 3.27 6.77 -21.55
C GLY A 319 1.89 6.77 -20.89
N HIS A 320 1.56 5.68 -20.17
CA HIS A 320 0.33 5.58 -19.39
C HIS A 320 0.46 6.29 -18.03
N ALA A 321 -0.70 6.58 -17.44
CA ALA A 321 -0.77 7.17 -16.10
C ALA A 321 -1.24 6.17 -15.04
N ILE A 322 -0.77 6.40 -13.83
CA ILE A 322 -1.13 5.69 -12.61
C ILE A 322 -1.75 6.69 -11.64
N GLN A 323 -2.92 6.37 -11.10
CA GLN A 323 -3.60 7.20 -10.12
C GLN A 323 -3.47 6.59 -8.72
N TYR A 324 -2.81 7.29 -7.80
CA TYR A 324 -2.96 7.03 -6.38
C TYR A 324 -4.27 7.65 -5.89
N ASN A 325 -5.22 6.81 -5.46
CA ASN A 325 -6.51 7.22 -4.94
C ASN A 325 -6.60 6.90 -3.43
N PRO A 326 -6.44 7.89 -2.54
CA PRO A 326 -6.48 7.67 -1.10
C PRO A 326 -7.88 7.32 -0.57
N GLU A 327 -8.93 7.45 -1.38
CA GLU A 327 -10.31 7.09 -1.00
C GLU A 327 -10.59 5.59 -1.19
N ALA A 328 -9.76 4.89 -1.95
CA ALA A 328 -9.80 3.44 -2.05
C ALA A 328 -8.90 2.83 -0.96
N ILE A 329 -9.52 2.30 0.09
CA ILE A 329 -8.83 2.01 1.35
C ILE A 329 -8.86 0.50 1.65
N VAL A 330 -7.72 -0.01 2.11
CA VAL A 330 -7.61 -1.30 2.80
C VAL A 330 -6.88 -1.15 4.12
N TYR A 331 -7.14 -2.06 5.04
CA TYR A 331 -6.43 -2.19 6.31
C TYR A 331 -5.58 -3.45 6.29
N HIS A 332 -4.27 -3.33 6.48
CA HIS A 332 -3.33 -4.43 6.31
C HIS A 332 -2.88 -5.02 7.66
N GLU A 333 -2.88 -6.35 7.76
CA GLU A 333 -2.37 -7.07 8.94
C GLU A 333 -0.84 -7.24 8.88
N HIS A 334 -0.12 -6.53 9.77
CA HIS A 334 1.34 -6.65 9.85
C HIS A 334 1.79 -7.88 10.64
N ARG A 335 2.97 -8.41 10.32
CA ARG A 335 3.59 -9.53 11.06
C ARG A 335 3.81 -9.17 12.53
N LYS A 336 3.40 -10.07 13.44
CA LYS A 336 3.47 -9.86 14.90
C LYS A 336 4.84 -10.09 15.51
N ASP A 337 5.59 -11.04 14.96
CA ASP A 337 6.89 -11.43 15.52
C ASP A 337 8.06 -10.86 14.72
N LEU A 338 9.14 -10.55 15.44
CA LEU A 338 10.33 -9.94 14.85
C LEU A 338 11.09 -10.88 13.91
N ALA A 339 10.98 -12.20 14.06
CA ALA A 339 11.67 -13.14 13.18
C ALA A 339 11.02 -13.14 11.80
N SER A 340 9.69 -13.19 11.74
CA SER A 340 8.91 -13.03 10.51
C SER A 340 9.12 -11.67 9.86
N LEU A 341 9.13 -10.58 10.64
CA LEU A 341 9.46 -9.26 10.10
C LEU A 341 10.87 -9.23 9.51
N LYS A 342 11.88 -9.75 10.22
CA LYS A 342 13.25 -9.81 9.69
C LYS A 342 13.35 -10.63 8.42
N SER A 343 12.63 -11.75 8.35
CA SER A 343 12.55 -12.55 7.12
C SER A 343 11.91 -11.75 5.99
N GLN A 344 10.79 -11.07 6.23
CA GLN A 344 10.14 -10.19 5.26
C GLN A 344 11.09 -9.09 4.77
N LEU A 345 11.76 -8.36 5.68
CA LEU A 345 12.68 -7.27 5.32
C LEU A 345 13.93 -7.74 4.57
N PHE A 346 14.41 -8.96 4.85
CA PHE A 346 15.47 -9.59 4.03
C PHE A 346 15.03 -9.70 2.57
N TYR A 347 13.84 -10.26 2.34
CA TYR A 347 13.30 -10.47 1.01
C TYR A 347 12.87 -9.17 0.36
N TYR A 348 12.44 -8.17 1.14
CA TYR A 348 12.13 -6.84 0.61
C TYR A 348 13.37 -6.17 0.05
N MET A 349 14.47 -6.18 0.80
CA MET A 349 15.71 -5.60 0.29
C MET A 349 16.33 -6.41 -0.85
N ARG A 350 16.16 -7.74 -0.86
CA ARG A 350 16.56 -8.56 -2.01
C ARG A 350 15.74 -8.20 -3.26
N GLY A 351 14.42 -8.16 -3.16
CA GLY A 351 13.49 -7.83 -4.25
C GLY A 351 13.73 -6.43 -4.79
N HIS A 352 13.82 -5.43 -3.90
CA HIS A 352 14.12 -4.04 -4.25
C HIS A 352 15.40 -3.91 -5.08
N VAL A 353 16.49 -4.55 -4.66
CA VAL A 353 17.75 -4.51 -5.41
C VAL A 353 17.63 -5.20 -6.77
N VAL A 354 16.91 -6.32 -6.86
CA VAL A 354 16.68 -6.99 -8.15
C VAL A 354 15.86 -6.11 -9.08
N ALA A 355 14.78 -5.47 -8.59
CA ALA A 355 13.95 -4.55 -9.38
C ALA A 355 14.75 -3.33 -9.86
N VAL A 356 15.53 -2.69 -8.99
CA VAL A 356 16.43 -1.58 -9.34
C VAL A 356 17.42 -1.96 -10.44
N LEU A 357 17.99 -3.18 -10.39
CA LEU A 357 18.90 -3.68 -11.42
C LEU A 357 18.19 -4.04 -12.74
N LEU A 358 16.94 -4.52 -12.68
CA LEU A 358 16.11 -4.74 -13.87
C LEU A 358 15.77 -3.40 -14.54
N GLN A 359 15.30 -2.42 -13.78
CA GLN A 359 14.96 -1.09 -14.28
C GLN A 359 16.18 -0.37 -14.87
N GLN A 360 17.35 -0.45 -14.20
CA GLN A 360 18.61 0.05 -14.74
C GLN A 360 19.00 -0.61 -16.07
N ALA A 361 18.73 -1.91 -16.23
CA ALA A 361 19.03 -2.63 -17.46
C ALA A 361 18.06 -2.28 -18.60
N GLN A 362 16.80 -1.98 -18.28
CA GLN A 362 15.79 -1.52 -19.23
C GLN A 362 16.08 -0.09 -19.72
N GLN A 363 16.48 0.82 -18.81
CA GLN A 363 16.73 2.23 -19.12
C GLN A 363 18.00 2.75 -18.41
N PRO A 364 19.18 2.64 -19.05
CA PRO A 364 20.46 2.97 -18.40
C PRO A 364 20.60 4.40 -17.89
N GLN A 365 19.85 5.36 -18.43
CA GLN A 365 19.94 6.78 -18.08
C GLN A 365 19.14 7.18 -16.82
N THR A 366 18.40 6.25 -16.21
CA THR A 366 17.57 6.56 -15.03
C THR A 366 18.34 6.77 -13.73
N GLY A 367 19.58 6.26 -13.63
CA GLY A 367 20.44 6.46 -12.46
C GLY A 367 20.23 5.47 -11.31
N TYR A 368 19.49 4.38 -11.52
CA TYR A 368 19.29 3.32 -10.54
C TYR A 368 20.59 2.68 -10.04
N ALA A 369 21.61 2.53 -10.89
CA ALA A 369 22.93 2.05 -10.48
C ALA A 369 23.60 3.02 -9.50
N HIS A 370 23.54 4.33 -9.78
CA HIS A 370 24.07 5.33 -8.86
C HIS A 370 23.31 5.27 -7.53
N TYR A 371 21.98 5.29 -7.55
CA TYR A 371 21.16 5.12 -6.35
C TYR A 371 21.56 3.88 -5.51
N LEU A 372 21.74 2.73 -6.15
CA LEU A 372 22.09 1.48 -5.48
C LEU A 372 23.47 1.54 -4.80
N TYR A 373 24.49 1.96 -5.55
CA TYR A 373 25.88 1.86 -5.08
C TYR A 373 26.35 3.09 -4.30
N THR A 374 25.63 4.21 -4.33
CA THR A 374 25.95 5.42 -3.56
C THR A 374 24.88 5.70 -2.51
N LYS A 375 23.66 6.10 -2.91
CA LYS A 375 22.63 6.59 -1.99
C LYS A 375 22.20 5.53 -0.98
N LEU A 376 21.87 4.32 -1.46
CA LEU A 376 21.43 3.23 -0.58
C LEU A 376 22.58 2.74 0.32
N ALA A 377 23.80 2.70 -0.20
CA ALA A 377 24.98 2.32 0.57
C ALA A 377 25.26 3.34 1.69
N SER A 378 25.30 4.63 1.38
CA SER A 378 25.48 5.72 2.35
C SER A 378 24.39 5.71 3.42
N TYR A 379 23.13 5.52 3.02
CA TYR A 379 22.01 5.40 3.96
C TYR A 379 22.25 4.31 5.02
N TYR A 380 22.66 3.11 4.60
CA TYR A 380 22.93 2.02 5.54
C TYR A 380 24.18 2.25 6.38
N ILE A 381 25.22 2.89 5.82
CA ILE A 381 26.43 3.26 6.57
C ILE A 381 26.07 4.23 7.71
N GLU A 382 25.33 5.30 7.40
CA GLU A 382 24.87 6.29 8.38
C GLU A 382 24.00 5.62 9.45
N LEU A 383 23.07 4.76 9.05
CA LEU A 383 22.18 4.06 9.98
C LEU A 383 22.95 3.12 10.93
N VAL A 384 24.00 2.46 10.45
CA VAL A 384 24.89 1.63 11.28
C VAL A 384 25.73 2.49 12.24
N GLN A 385 26.30 3.59 11.75
CA GLN A 385 27.14 4.50 12.55
C GLN A 385 26.35 5.16 13.68
N ASN A 386 25.16 5.68 13.36
CA ASN A 386 24.32 6.41 14.31
C ASN A 386 23.73 5.52 15.42
N ASN A 387 23.78 4.20 15.27
CA ASN A 387 23.22 3.25 16.23
C ASN A 387 24.28 2.34 16.88
N PHE A 388 25.57 2.60 16.65
CA PHE A 388 26.65 1.87 17.29
C PHE A 388 26.84 2.32 18.76
N PRO A 389 27.15 1.40 19.70
CA PRO A 389 27.18 -0.06 19.57
C PRO A 389 25.83 -0.73 19.85
N TYR A 390 24.79 0.05 20.20
CA TYR A 390 23.51 -0.45 20.70
C TYR A 390 22.39 -0.35 19.66
N TYR A 391 22.26 -1.37 18.81
CA TYR A 391 21.26 -1.46 17.75
C TYR A 391 19.83 -1.75 18.29
N ARG A 392 19.11 -0.72 18.76
CA ARG A 392 17.74 -0.81 19.30
C ARG A 392 16.69 -0.26 18.31
N GLY A 393 15.41 -0.57 18.53
CA GLY A 393 14.29 -0.11 17.68
C GLY A 393 14.52 -0.41 16.20
N ARG A 394 14.43 0.62 15.34
CA ARG A 394 14.70 0.54 13.89
C ARG A 394 16.02 -0.14 13.54
N ALA A 395 17.05 0.04 14.36
CA ALA A 395 18.38 -0.50 14.09
C ALA A 395 18.45 -2.03 14.21
N ARG A 396 17.44 -2.69 14.81
CA ARG A 396 17.39 -4.15 15.00
C ARG A 396 17.28 -4.95 13.70
N THR A 397 16.82 -4.31 12.62
CA THR A 397 16.58 -4.95 11.31
C THR A 397 17.66 -4.60 10.28
N VAL A 398 18.51 -3.60 10.54
CA VAL A 398 19.49 -3.06 9.59
C VAL A 398 20.41 -4.13 9.01
N TRP A 399 20.91 -5.04 9.84
CA TRP A 399 21.79 -6.11 9.37
C TRP A 399 21.10 -7.10 8.44
N VAL A 400 19.80 -7.37 8.66
CA VAL A 400 19.06 -8.29 7.79
C VAL A 400 18.71 -7.64 6.46
N GLU A 401 18.43 -6.33 6.46
CA GLU A 401 18.24 -5.52 5.27
C GLU A 401 19.49 -5.45 4.40
N ILE A 402 20.65 -5.15 4.98
CA ILE A 402 21.94 -5.13 4.28
C ILE A 402 22.23 -6.51 3.65
N LYS A 403 22.02 -7.59 4.40
CA LYS A 403 22.15 -8.95 3.87
C LYS A 403 21.19 -9.22 2.71
N GLY A 404 19.95 -8.72 2.80
CA GLY A 404 18.96 -8.78 1.74
C GLY A 404 19.44 -8.07 0.48
N ALA A 405 19.92 -6.83 0.61
CA ALA A 405 20.43 -6.03 -0.49
C ALA A 405 21.62 -6.69 -1.21
N VAL A 406 22.63 -7.16 -0.46
CA VAL A 406 23.77 -7.91 -1.03
C VAL A 406 23.29 -9.19 -1.71
N SER A 407 22.34 -9.89 -1.08
CA SER A 407 21.74 -11.08 -1.68
C SER A 407 20.98 -10.77 -2.97
N GLY A 408 20.39 -9.58 -3.12
CA GLY A 408 19.69 -9.14 -4.33
C GLY A 408 20.63 -9.01 -5.51
N VAL A 409 21.81 -8.41 -5.33
CA VAL A 409 22.85 -8.31 -6.37
C VAL A 409 23.24 -9.70 -6.86
N ALA A 410 23.58 -10.60 -5.94
CA ALA A 410 23.95 -11.97 -6.28
C ALA A 410 22.81 -12.74 -6.97
N PHE A 411 21.57 -12.56 -6.51
CA PHE A 411 20.39 -13.20 -7.09
C PHE A 411 20.17 -12.73 -8.54
N TYR A 412 20.21 -11.42 -8.79
CA TYR A 412 20.05 -10.85 -10.12
C TYR A 412 21.07 -11.42 -11.12
N TYR A 413 22.38 -11.37 -10.80
CA TYR A 413 23.39 -11.86 -11.74
C TYR A 413 23.31 -13.37 -12.00
N ARG A 414 22.83 -14.15 -11.01
CA ARG A 414 22.61 -15.59 -11.16
C ARG A 414 21.41 -15.92 -12.07
N HIS A 415 20.37 -15.09 -12.08
CA HIS A 415 19.09 -15.42 -12.74
C HIS A 415 18.75 -14.54 -13.96
N ARG A 416 19.45 -13.43 -14.21
CA ARG A 416 19.17 -12.50 -15.34
C ARG A 416 19.22 -13.12 -16.74
N LYS A 417 19.88 -14.27 -16.90
CA LYS A 417 19.90 -14.98 -18.20
C LYS A 417 18.59 -15.75 -18.48
N ARG A 418 17.77 -16.01 -17.45
CA ARG A 418 16.47 -16.67 -17.57
C ARG A 418 15.33 -15.71 -17.93
N SER A 419 15.44 -14.41 -17.60
CA SER A 419 14.39 -13.43 -17.91
C SER A 419 14.29 -13.07 -19.40
N HIS A 420 15.42 -13.03 -20.11
CA HIS A 420 15.44 -12.69 -21.55
C HIS A 420 14.71 -13.69 -22.46
N THR A 421 14.32 -14.86 -21.95
CA THR A 421 13.59 -15.88 -22.72
C THR A 421 12.07 -15.74 -22.62
N SER A 422 11.55 -14.99 -21.64
CA SER A 422 10.09 -14.85 -21.39
C SER A 422 9.43 -13.61 -22.03
N LEU A 423 10.22 -12.58 -22.37
CA LEU A 423 9.71 -11.34 -23.00
C LEU A 423 9.52 -11.45 -24.53
N ARG A 424 9.54 -12.66 -25.11
CA ARG A 424 9.46 -12.90 -26.57
C ARG A 424 8.47 -14.01 -26.98
N SER A 425 7.64 -14.51 -26.07
CA SER A 425 6.63 -15.53 -26.40
C SER A 425 5.23 -15.01 -26.19
#